data_AF-A0A832PN11-F1
#
_entry.id   AF-A0A832PN11-F1
#
_cell.length_a   1.000
_cell.length_b   1.000
_cell.length_c   1.000
_cell.angle_alpha   90.00
_cell.angle_beta   90.00
_cell.angle_gamma   90.00
#
_symmetry.space_group_name_H-M   'P 1'
#
loop_
_entity.id
_entity.type
_entity.pdbx_description
1 polymer ?
#
loop_
_entity_poly.entity_id
_entity_poly.type
_entity_poly.pdbx_seq_one_letter_code
_entity_poly.pdbx_strand_id
1 'polypeptide(L)'
;MDFGWLKRFFPRGLYGRAALILFLPVVAVTLVVTVMFLQRHFEGVTRQMVESAAAEIALVADRVQAAPDDAAASSAGAAIAAPLGLVLELPPAAPVTEGRQSYDFSGRVVISEMHRQLPQVVAVDLWQVRQVRVLVGGERPFVLELPRRRLTASNPHQLLVLMLGTSLLMTAIATVFLRNQ
;
A
#
# COMPACT_ATOMS: atom_id res chain seq x y z
N MET A 1 23.95 19.77 -23.28
CA MET A 1 23.83 19.12 -21.95
C MET A 1 25.08 18.29 -21.76
N ASP A 2 25.97 18.73 -20.87
CA ASP A 2 27.31 18.17 -20.76
C ASP A 2 27.32 16.99 -19.79
N PHE A 3 27.36 15.76 -20.30
CA PHE A 3 27.35 14.51 -19.53
C PHE A 3 28.68 14.23 -18.79
N GLY A 4 29.51 15.25 -18.57
CA GLY A 4 30.82 15.15 -17.93
C GLY A 4 30.79 14.60 -16.50
N TRP A 5 29.71 14.86 -15.75
CA TRP A 5 29.49 14.29 -14.42
C TRP A 5 29.29 12.77 -14.46
N LEU A 6 28.59 12.25 -15.48
CA LEU A 6 28.39 10.82 -15.68
C LEU A 6 29.71 10.12 -16.08
N LYS A 7 30.56 10.79 -16.87
CA LYS A 7 31.92 10.32 -17.23
C LYS A 7 32.91 10.25 -16.06
N ARG A 8 32.60 10.81 -14.89
CA ARG A 8 33.39 10.62 -13.64
C ARG A 8 32.99 9.37 -12.87
N PHE A 9 31.78 8.87 -13.06
CA PHE A 9 31.30 7.62 -12.46
C PHE A 9 31.76 6.37 -13.21
N PHE A 10 32.07 6.48 -14.50
CA PHE A 10 32.59 5.34 -15.28
C PHE A 10 34.09 5.13 -15.03
N PRO A 11 34.51 3.95 -14.56
CA PRO A 11 35.92 3.67 -14.33
C PRO A 11 36.71 3.71 -15.65
N ARG A 12 37.84 4.42 -15.62
CA ARG A 12 38.69 4.65 -16.81
C ARG A 12 39.71 3.52 -17.06
N GLY A 13 39.97 2.67 -16.08
CA GLY A 13 40.85 1.51 -16.21
C GLY A 13 40.15 0.27 -16.78
N LEU A 14 40.91 -0.59 -17.48
CA LEU A 14 40.47 -1.88 -18.01
C LEU A 14 39.74 -2.73 -16.95
N TYR A 15 40.31 -2.82 -15.74
CA TYR A 15 39.73 -3.56 -14.62
C TYR A 15 38.36 -3.07 -14.17
N GLY A 16 38.16 -1.74 -14.12
CA GLY A 16 36.87 -1.20 -13.69
C GLY A 16 35.78 -1.38 -14.75
N ARG A 17 36.14 -1.38 -16.04
CA ARG A 17 35.20 -1.75 -17.12
C ARG A 17 34.80 -3.23 -17.03
N ALA A 18 35.76 -4.13 -16.81
CA ALA A 18 35.50 -5.55 -16.64
C ALA A 18 34.61 -5.83 -15.42
N ALA A 19 34.90 -5.18 -14.28
CA ALA A 19 34.07 -5.26 -13.09
C ALA A 19 32.64 -4.75 -13.34
N LEU A 20 32.48 -3.60 -14.01
CA LEU A 20 31.15 -3.07 -14.32
C LEU A 20 30.35 -4.04 -15.21
N ILE A 21 30.96 -4.60 -16.26
CA ILE A 21 30.28 -5.56 -17.14
C ILE A 21 29.85 -6.82 -16.37
N LEU A 22 30.65 -7.26 -15.39
CA LEU A 22 30.34 -8.43 -14.57
C LEU A 22 29.26 -8.16 -13.51
N PHE A 23 29.33 -7.03 -12.79
CA PHE A 23 28.44 -6.73 -11.66
C PHE A 23 27.14 -6.03 -12.07
N LEU A 24 27.15 -5.23 -13.14
CA LEU A 24 25.97 -4.47 -13.58
C LEU A 24 24.74 -5.38 -13.82
N PRO A 25 24.84 -6.55 -14.48
CA PRO A 25 23.70 -7.44 -14.67
C PRO A 25 23.14 -7.97 -13.35
N VAL A 26 24.01 -8.35 -12.41
CA VAL A 26 23.61 -8.89 -11.10
C VAL A 26 22.87 -7.83 -10.29
N VAL A 27 23.40 -6.60 -10.24
CA VAL A 27 22.77 -5.48 -9.55
C VAL A 27 21.45 -5.10 -10.19
N ALA A 28 21.38 -5.08 -11.54
CA ALA A 28 20.15 -4.78 -12.26
C ALA A 28 19.05 -5.81 -11.95
N VAL A 29 19.36 -7.12 -12.03
CA VAL A 29 18.42 -8.19 -11.67
C VAL A 29 18.00 -8.07 -10.21
N THR A 30 18.95 -7.82 -9.29
CA THR A 30 18.64 -7.65 -7.85
C THR A 30 17.63 -6.53 -7.63
N LEU A 31 17.83 -5.37 -8.28
CA LEU A 31 16.94 -4.22 -8.16
C LEU A 31 15.55 -4.53 -8.72
N VAL A 32 15.48 -5.13 -9.92
CA VAL A 32 14.21 -5.47 -10.58
C VAL A 32 13.41 -6.46 -9.73
N VAL A 33 14.04 -7.55 -9.29
CA VAL A 33 13.37 -8.56 -8.45
C VAL A 33 12.92 -7.96 -7.12
N THR A 34 13.75 -7.12 -6.50
CA THR A 34 13.40 -6.40 -5.28
C THR A 34 12.13 -5.56 -5.45
N VAL A 35 12.08 -4.74 -6.50
CA VAL A 35 10.94 -3.86 -6.77
C VAL A 35 9.69 -4.68 -7.12
N MET A 36 9.82 -5.70 -7.96
CA MET A 36 8.69 -6.58 -8.33
C MET A 36 8.12 -7.32 -7.12
N PHE A 37 8.99 -7.85 -6.25
CA PHE A 37 8.58 -8.52 -5.02
C PHE A 37 7.86 -7.55 -4.08
N LEU A 38 8.41 -6.35 -3.88
CA LEU A 38 7.80 -5.31 -3.06
C LEU A 38 6.39 -4.99 -3.57
N GLN A 39 6.25 -4.70 -4.86
CA GLN A 39 4.95 -4.38 -5.44
C GLN A 39 3.96 -5.55 -5.28
N ARG A 40 4.34 -6.74 -5.76
CA ARG A 40 3.43 -7.90 -5.78
C ARG A 40 3.01 -8.36 -4.38
N HIS A 41 3.93 -8.37 -3.43
CA HIS A 41 3.64 -8.80 -2.06
C HIS A 41 2.69 -7.83 -1.36
N PHE A 42 2.98 -6.53 -1.43
CA PHE A 42 2.12 -5.52 -0.81
C PHE A 42 0.75 -5.44 -1.46
N GLU A 43 0.65 -5.54 -2.78
CA GLU A 43 -0.63 -5.62 -3.48
C GLU A 43 -1.45 -6.83 -3.04
N GLY A 44 -0.82 -8.01 -2.91
CA GLY A 44 -1.49 -9.23 -2.47
C GLY A 44 -2.04 -9.13 -1.05
N VAL A 45 -1.22 -8.70 -0.10
CA VAL A 45 -1.66 -8.54 1.30
C VAL A 45 -2.71 -7.44 1.43
N THR A 46 -2.52 -6.30 0.75
CA THR A 46 -3.50 -5.20 0.73
C THR A 46 -4.85 -5.69 0.22
N ARG A 47 -4.86 -6.47 -0.87
CA ARG A 47 -6.09 -7.04 -1.43
C ARG A 47 -6.85 -7.89 -0.40
N GLN A 48 -6.15 -8.80 0.26
CA GLN A 48 -6.75 -9.68 1.26
C GLN A 48 -7.28 -8.90 2.47
N MET A 49 -6.56 -7.87 2.92
CA MET A 49 -7.01 -7.01 4.02
C MET A 49 -8.24 -6.19 3.65
N VAL A 50 -8.26 -5.61 2.44
CA VAL A 50 -9.40 -4.86 1.93
C VAL A 50 -10.61 -5.75 1.75
N GLU A 51 -10.45 -6.99 1.27
CA GLU A 51 -11.54 -7.96 1.15
C GLU A 51 -12.20 -8.25 2.50
N SER A 52 -11.41 -8.46 3.56
CA SER A 52 -11.94 -8.63 4.92
C SER A 52 -12.67 -7.37 5.41
N ALA A 53 -12.07 -6.18 5.23
CA ALA A 53 -12.67 -4.94 5.66
C ALA A 53 -13.94 -4.58 4.86
N ALA A 54 -13.96 -4.90 3.57
CA ALA A 54 -15.12 -4.74 2.70
C ALA A 54 -16.30 -5.57 3.22
N ALA A 55 -16.09 -6.84 3.58
CA ALA A 55 -17.14 -7.68 4.16
C ALA A 55 -17.69 -7.10 5.48
N GLU A 56 -16.82 -6.57 6.35
CA GLU A 56 -17.22 -5.88 7.57
C GLU A 56 -18.08 -4.62 7.29
N ILE A 57 -17.66 -3.80 6.31
CA ILE A 57 -18.41 -2.61 5.89
C ILE A 57 -19.76 -2.99 5.28
N ALA A 58 -19.82 -4.05 4.48
CA ALA A 58 -21.07 -4.57 3.91
C ALA A 58 -22.05 -4.97 5.01
N LEU A 59 -21.58 -5.68 6.03
CA LEU A 59 -22.42 -6.06 7.17
C LEU A 59 -23.03 -4.84 7.89
N VAL A 60 -22.25 -3.76 8.05
CA VAL A 60 -22.76 -2.50 8.62
C VAL A 60 -23.75 -1.84 7.67
N ALA A 61 -23.44 -1.80 6.37
CA ALA A 61 -24.29 -1.20 5.34
C ALA A 61 -25.67 -1.86 5.28
N ASP A 62 -25.72 -3.19 5.27
CA ASP A 62 -26.98 -3.95 5.24
C ASP A 62 -27.86 -3.62 6.45
N ARG A 63 -27.24 -3.39 7.61
CA ARG A 63 -27.94 -3.13 8.87
C ARG A 63 -28.43 -1.70 8.98
N VAL A 64 -27.66 -0.74 8.45
CA VAL A 64 -28.07 0.66 8.32
C VAL A 64 -29.22 0.79 7.32
N GLN A 65 -29.15 0.10 6.18
CA GLN A 65 -30.18 0.17 5.14
C GLN A 65 -31.48 -0.56 5.52
N ALA A 66 -31.41 -1.67 6.27
CA ALA A 66 -32.59 -2.42 6.70
C ALA A 66 -33.38 -1.79 7.86
N ALA A 67 -32.84 -0.76 8.52
CA ALA A 67 -33.50 -0.14 9.66
C ALA A 67 -34.75 0.66 9.25
N PRO A 68 -35.79 0.79 10.10
CA PRO A 68 -37.01 1.50 9.74
C PRO A 68 -36.86 3.03 9.69
N ASP A 69 -35.94 3.60 10.47
CA ASP A 69 -35.70 5.05 10.57
C ASP A 69 -34.21 5.36 10.83
N ASP A 70 -33.83 6.64 10.77
CA ASP A 70 -32.44 7.09 10.92
C ASP A 70 -31.86 6.81 12.32
N ALA A 71 -32.68 6.87 13.37
CA ALA A 71 -32.25 6.64 14.75
C ALA A 71 -31.96 5.14 14.99
N ALA A 72 -32.82 4.27 14.45
CA ALA A 72 -32.64 2.83 14.43
C ALA A 72 -31.43 2.44 13.56
N ALA A 73 -31.23 3.11 12.41
CA ALA A 73 -30.09 2.88 11.53
C ALA A 73 -28.75 3.21 12.23
N SER A 74 -28.69 4.37 12.90
CA SER A 74 -27.50 4.80 13.64
C SER A 74 -27.18 3.84 14.80
N SER A 75 -28.18 3.48 15.60
CA SER A 75 -27.97 2.57 16.74
C SER A 75 -27.63 1.14 16.31
N ALA A 76 -28.33 0.57 15.33
CA ALA A 76 -28.08 -0.77 14.81
C ALA A 76 -26.72 -0.87 14.11
N GLY A 77 -26.38 0.14 13.31
CA GLY A 77 -25.08 0.22 12.64
C GLY A 77 -23.94 0.39 13.64
N ALA A 78 -24.07 1.30 14.62
CA ALA A 78 -23.06 1.52 15.65
C ALA A 78 -22.82 0.29 16.53
N ALA A 79 -23.87 -0.49 16.84
CA ALA A 79 -23.75 -1.73 17.62
C ALA A 79 -22.86 -2.78 16.95
N ILE A 80 -22.74 -2.75 15.62
CA ILE A 80 -21.91 -3.67 14.84
C ILE A 80 -20.56 -3.04 14.50
N ALA A 81 -20.55 -1.74 14.17
CA ALA A 81 -19.34 -1.00 13.85
C ALA A 81 -18.37 -0.94 15.03
N ALA A 82 -18.86 -0.67 16.25
CA ALA A 82 -18.04 -0.53 17.45
C ALA A 82 -17.18 -1.77 17.78
N PRO A 83 -17.71 -3.00 17.85
CA PRO A 83 -16.88 -4.20 18.09
C PRO A 83 -15.91 -4.51 16.95
N LEU A 84 -16.19 -4.04 15.72
CA LEU A 84 -15.29 -4.13 14.58
C LEU A 84 -14.20 -3.02 14.59
N GLY A 85 -14.24 -2.11 15.57
CA GLY A 85 -13.34 -0.97 15.65
C GLY A 85 -13.56 0.05 14.52
N LEU A 86 -14.78 0.12 14.00
CA LEU A 86 -15.24 1.08 13.01
C LEU A 86 -16.05 2.17 13.71
N VAL A 87 -15.90 3.41 13.25
CA VAL A 87 -16.73 4.52 13.72
C VAL A 87 -17.74 4.87 12.63
N LEU A 88 -19.03 4.72 12.95
CA LEU A 88 -20.13 5.06 12.07
C LEU A 88 -20.53 6.53 12.26
N GLU A 89 -20.63 7.25 11.15
CA GLU A 89 -21.08 8.63 11.08
C GLU A 89 -22.29 8.72 10.13
N LEU A 90 -23.49 8.89 10.72
CA LEU A 90 -24.77 8.98 10.02
C LEU A 90 -25.59 10.16 10.60
N PRO A 91 -25.97 11.17 9.79
CA PRO A 91 -25.53 11.42 8.42
C PRO A 91 -24.05 11.87 8.36
N PRO A 92 -23.42 11.89 7.18
CA PRO A 92 -22.04 12.38 7.02
C PRO A 92 -21.95 13.86 7.40
N ALA A 93 -21.08 14.24 8.35
CA ALA A 93 -20.93 15.64 8.75
C ALA A 93 -20.18 16.49 7.72
N ALA A 94 -19.40 15.85 6.83
CA ALA A 94 -18.67 16.52 5.76
C ALA A 94 -18.65 15.67 4.48
N PRO A 95 -18.63 16.31 3.30
CA PRO A 95 -18.44 15.58 2.05
C PRO A 95 -17.07 14.88 2.06
N VAL A 96 -17.07 13.59 1.74
CA VAL A 96 -15.86 12.79 1.59
C VAL A 96 -15.54 12.71 0.11
N THR A 97 -14.36 13.21 -0.27
CA THR A 97 -13.84 13.11 -1.63
C THR A 97 -12.85 11.96 -1.73
N GLU A 98 -12.92 11.20 -2.82
CA GLU A 98 -11.92 10.17 -3.09
C GLU A 98 -10.54 10.79 -3.27
N GLY A 99 -9.54 10.25 -2.57
CA GLY A 99 -8.19 10.80 -2.63
C GLY A 99 -7.14 9.95 -1.93
N ARG A 100 -5.90 10.06 -2.40
CA ARG A 100 -4.71 9.45 -1.79
C ARG A 100 -3.49 10.35 -2.00
N GLN A 101 -2.47 10.17 -1.16
CA GLN A 101 -1.18 10.80 -1.36
C GLN A 101 -0.47 10.23 -2.60
N SER A 102 0.28 11.06 -3.33
CA SER A 102 0.92 10.66 -4.61
C SER A 102 1.97 9.57 -4.46
N TYR A 103 2.64 9.52 -3.31
CA TYR A 103 3.64 8.50 -2.94
C TYR A 103 3.02 7.25 -2.28
N ASP A 104 1.70 7.19 -2.12
CA ASP A 104 1.00 6.04 -1.54
C ASP A 104 0.66 4.98 -2.61
N PHE A 105 1.60 4.08 -2.87
CA PHE A 105 1.41 2.98 -3.82
C PHE A 105 0.26 2.04 -3.43
N SER A 106 0.12 1.73 -2.14
CA SER A 106 -0.93 0.84 -1.63
C SER A 106 -2.32 1.44 -1.73
N GLY A 107 -2.45 2.77 -1.57
CA GLY A 107 -3.74 3.46 -1.63
C GLY A 107 -4.51 3.25 -2.94
N ARG A 108 -3.80 3.10 -4.06
CA ARG A 108 -4.45 2.78 -5.36
C ARG A 108 -5.15 1.42 -5.30
N VAL A 109 -4.48 0.43 -4.73
CA VAL A 109 -5.01 -0.94 -4.63
C VAL A 109 -6.19 -0.95 -3.65
N VAL A 110 -6.09 -0.24 -2.52
CA VAL A 110 -7.19 -0.06 -1.57
C VAL A 110 -8.44 0.48 -2.24
N ILE A 111 -8.34 1.62 -2.94
CA ILE A 111 -9.48 2.23 -3.64
C ILE A 111 -10.07 1.25 -4.66
N SER A 112 -9.23 0.69 -5.53
CA SER A 112 -9.69 -0.19 -6.60
C SER A 112 -10.36 -1.46 -6.08
N GLU A 113 -9.82 -2.04 -5.01
CA GLU A 113 -10.31 -3.28 -4.44
C GLU A 113 -11.56 -3.04 -3.60
N MET A 114 -11.65 -1.90 -2.90
CA MET A 114 -12.84 -1.51 -2.14
C MET A 114 -14.04 -1.34 -3.08
N HIS A 115 -13.89 -0.61 -4.19
CA HIS A 115 -14.97 -0.45 -5.19
C HIS A 115 -15.32 -1.78 -5.88
N ARG A 116 -14.33 -2.67 -6.04
CA ARG A 116 -14.56 -4.00 -6.62
C ARG A 116 -15.40 -4.89 -5.70
N GLN A 117 -15.16 -4.83 -4.39
CA GLN A 117 -15.83 -5.67 -3.40
C GLN A 117 -17.17 -5.07 -2.96
N LEU A 118 -17.26 -3.74 -2.82
CA LEU A 118 -18.47 -3.01 -2.45
C LEU A 118 -18.80 -1.94 -3.50
N PRO A 119 -19.70 -2.24 -4.46
CA PRO A 119 -20.18 -1.26 -5.44
C PRO A 119 -20.92 -0.06 -4.82
N GLN A 120 -21.45 -0.20 -3.59
CA GLN A 120 -22.10 0.89 -2.86
C GLN A 120 -21.13 1.93 -2.29
N VAL A 121 -19.81 1.68 -2.32
CA VAL A 121 -18.83 2.68 -1.90
C VAL A 121 -18.75 3.79 -2.96
N VAL A 122 -18.91 5.03 -2.50
CA VAL A 122 -18.91 6.23 -3.36
C VAL A 122 -17.55 6.90 -3.36
N ALA A 123 -16.88 6.92 -2.21
CA ALA A 123 -15.56 7.53 -2.07
C ALA A 123 -14.75 6.88 -0.95
N VAL A 124 -13.44 6.80 -1.16
CA VAL A 124 -12.47 6.37 -0.15
C VAL A 124 -11.42 7.46 0.02
N ASP A 125 -11.38 8.07 1.21
CA ASP A 125 -10.42 9.10 1.58
C ASP A 125 -9.25 8.49 2.37
N LEU A 126 -8.07 8.54 1.74
CA LEU A 126 -6.78 8.07 2.26
C LEU A 126 -5.80 9.24 2.49
N TRP A 127 -6.27 10.49 2.51
CA TRP A 127 -5.38 11.65 2.69
C TRP A 127 -4.71 11.65 4.07
N GLN A 128 -5.44 11.15 5.07
CA GLN A 128 -4.93 10.97 6.43
C GLN A 128 -4.04 9.73 6.54
N VAL A 129 -2.95 9.86 7.30
CA VAL A 129 -1.93 8.80 7.42
C VAL A 129 -2.41 7.65 8.31
N ARG A 130 -3.32 7.90 9.24
CA ARG A 130 -3.71 6.95 10.30
C ARG A 130 -5.12 6.40 10.17
N GLN A 131 -6.01 7.14 9.52
CA GLN A 131 -7.43 6.85 9.40
C GLN A 131 -7.81 6.86 7.92
N VAL A 132 -8.82 6.07 7.61
CA VAL A 132 -9.43 6.00 6.28
C VAL A 132 -10.91 6.21 6.48
N ARG A 133 -11.48 7.11 5.69
CA ARG A 133 -12.93 7.37 5.68
C ARG A 133 -13.50 6.78 4.40
N VAL A 134 -14.50 5.92 4.57
CA VAL A 134 -15.20 5.25 3.46
C VAL A 134 -16.62 5.78 3.44
N LEU A 135 -16.98 6.48 2.38
CA LEU A 135 -18.34 6.92 2.12
C LEU A 135 -19.11 5.79 1.44
N VAL A 136 -20.16 5.31 2.10
CA VAL A 136 -21.07 4.31 1.58
C VAL A 136 -22.37 5.00 1.18
N GLY A 137 -22.79 4.79 -0.07
CA GLY A 137 -24.04 5.29 -0.61
C GLY A 137 -25.23 4.41 -0.25
N GLY A 138 -26.40 4.74 -0.82
CA GLY A 138 -27.68 4.08 -0.56
C GLY A 138 -28.75 5.08 -0.16
N GLU A 139 -29.90 4.60 0.30
CA GLU A 139 -30.99 5.46 0.78
C GLU A 139 -30.58 6.34 1.97
N ARG A 140 -29.68 5.81 2.81
CA ARG A 140 -29.08 6.49 3.95
C ARG A 140 -27.56 6.48 3.79
N PRO A 141 -26.96 7.49 3.14
CA PRO A 141 -25.51 7.55 2.99
C PRO A 141 -24.86 7.75 4.36
N PHE A 142 -23.74 7.08 4.60
CA PHE A 142 -22.99 7.17 5.85
C PHE A 142 -21.49 7.07 5.60
N VAL A 143 -20.72 7.52 6.59
CA VAL A 143 -19.26 7.38 6.57
C VAL A 143 -18.84 6.36 7.63
N LEU A 144 -17.95 5.45 7.24
CA LEU A 144 -17.21 4.61 8.17
C LEU A 144 -15.78 5.05 8.25
N GLU A 145 -15.31 5.31 9.46
CA GLU A 145 -13.93 5.59 9.74
C GLU A 145 -13.26 4.35 10.33
N LEU A 146 -12.10 3.99 9.78
CA LEU A 146 -11.31 2.87 10.26
C LEU A 146 -9.81 3.15 10.24
N PRO A 147 -9.02 2.48 11.10
CA PRO A 147 -7.57 2.63 11.10
C PRO A 147 -6.97 2.15 9.79
N ARG A 148 -6.09 2.95 9.18
CA ARG A 148 -5.43 2.61 7.90
C ARG A 148 -4.63 1.31 7.95
N ARG A 149 -4.09 0.95 9.11
CA ARG A 149 -3.42 -0.34 9.34
C ARG A 149 -4.30 -1.57 9.09
N ARG A 150 -5.64 -1.43 9.05
CA ARG A 150 -6.57 -2.53 8.71
C ARG A 150 -6.72 -2.71 7.20
N LEU A 151 -6.28 -1.73 6.40
CA LEU A 151 -6.39 -1.76 4.94
C LEU A 151 -5.03 -1.84 4.24
N THR A 152 -3.91 -1.76 4.96
CA THR A 152 -2.58 -1.74 4.35
C THR A 152 -1.61 -2.62 5.14
N ALA A 153 -0.83 -3.42 4.41
CA ALA A 153 0.18 -4.30 4.97
C ALA A 153 1.26 -3.51 5.73
N SER A 154 1.73 -4.06 6.86
CA SER A 154 2.87 -3.51 7.62
C SER A 154 4.19 -3.82 6.92
N ASN A 155 5.17 -2.90 6.99
CA ASN A 155 6.43 -2.94 6.23
C ASN A 155 7.26 -4.24 6.43
N PRO A 156 7.44 -5.12 5.42
CA PRO A 156 8.25 -6.33 5.45
C PRO A 156 9.73 -5.99 5.15
N HIS A 157 10.26 -5.03 5.90
CA HIS A 157 11.61 -4.49 5.72
C HIS A 157 12.71 -5.56 5.87
N GLN A 158 12.51 -6.61 6.67
CA GLN A 158 13.57 -7.56 7.02
C GLN A 158 14.10 -8.38 5.83
N LEU A 159 13.22 -8.90 4.97
CA LEU A 159 13.64 -9.72 3.82
C LEU A 159 14.39 -8.87 2.78
N LEU A 160 13.95 -7.63 2.59
CA LEU A 160 14.60 -6.66 1.71
C LEU A 160 15.97 -6.24 2.22
N VAL A 161 16.07 -5.93 3.52
CA VAL A 161 17.35 -5.60 4.16
C VAL A 161 18.32 -6.77 4.04
N LEU A 162 17.84 -8.01 4.23
CA LEU A 162 18.67 -9.20 4.06
C LEU A 162 19.14 -9.36 2.61
N MET A 163 18.25 -9.23 1.63
CA MET A 163 18.59 -9.34 0.21
C MET A 163 19.61 -8.28 -0.23
N LEU A 164 19.36 -7.02 0.15
CA LEU A 164 20.24 -5.92 -0.20
C LEU A 164 21.59 -6.05 0.52
N GLY A 165 21.58 -6.38 1.81
CA GLY A 165 22.77 -6.57 2.63
C GLY A 165 23.64 -7.73 2.16
N THR A 166 23.04 -8.87 1.82
CA THR A 166 23.77 -10.03 1.27
C THR A 166 24.33 -9.74 -0.12
N SER A 167 23.58 -9.06 -1.00
CA SER A 167 24.08 -8.64 -2.32
C SER A 167 25.27 -7.69 -2.22
N LEU A 168 25.21 -6.72 -1.29
CA LEU A 168 26.30 -5.76 -1.05
C LEU A 168 27.53 -6.45 -0.45
N LEU A 169 27.32 -7.36 0.51
CA LEU A 169 28.38 -8.17 1.12
C LEU A 169 29.10 -9.02 0.07
N MET A 170 28.36 -9.75 -0.78
CA MET A 170 28.93 -10.58 -1.84
C MET A 170 29.70 -9.74 -2.86
N THR A 171 29.18 -8.56 -3.22
CA THR A 171 29.85 -7.62 -4.12
C THR A 171 31.16 -7.08 -3.51
N ALA A 172 31.16 -6.76 -2.22
CA ALA A 172 32.35 -6.32 -1.49
C ALA A 172 33.42 -7.43 -1.45
N ILE A 173 33.03 -8.66 -1.14
CA ILE A 173 33.93 -9.83 -1.15
C ILE A 173 34.53 -10.02 -2.55
N ALA A 174 33.70 -10.02 -3.59
CA ALA A 174 34.16 -10.20 -4.97
C ALA A 174 35.14 -9.10 -5.42
N THR A 175 34.94 -7.87 -4.97
CA THR A 175 35.85 -6.74 -5.25
C THR A 175 37.22 -6.93 -4.57
N VAL A 176 37.25 -7.42 -3.32
CA VAL A 176 38.51 -7.71 -2.61
C VAL A 176 39.30 -8.82 -3.32
N PHE A 177 38.62 -9.90 -3.74
CA PHE A 177 39.27 -10.99 -4.48
C PHE A 177 39.86 -10.52 -5.81
N LEU A 178 39.14 -9.70 -6.59
CA LEU A 178 39.64 -9.15 -7.85
C LEU A 178 40.82 -8.19 -7.68
N ARG A 179 40.94 -7.53 -6.52
CA ARG A 179 42.07 -6.63 -6.23
C ARG A 179 43.33 -7.40 -5.80
N ASN A 180 43.16 -8.61 -5.26
CA ASN A 180 44.24 -9.45 -4.75
C ASN A 180 44.71 -10.50 -5.77
N GLN A 181 44.22 -10.42 -7.01
CA GLN A 181 44.72 -11.12 -8.20
C GLN A 181 45.39 -10.12 -9.13
#